data_AF-A0A1G6WQZ4-F1
#
_entry.id   AF-A0A1G6WQZ4-F1
#
_cell.length_a   1.000
_cell.length_b   1.000
_cell.length_c   1.000
_cell.angle_alpha   90.00
_cell.angle_beta   90.00
_cell.angle_gamma   90.00
#
_symmetry.space_group_name_H-M   'P 1'
#
loop_
_entity.id
_entity.type
_entity.pdbx_description
1 polymer ?
#
loop_
_entity_poly.entity_id
_entity_poly.type
_entity_poly.pdbx_seq_one_letter_code
_entity_poly.pdbx_strand_id
1 'polypeptide(L)'
;MDYENINVWYWLIPIVVGVICGIIGYSMGKGNVDAIDNSAELQALHDKNSKLQSDLDVCNKKLIAKPSGSGNVSSSLAAAPTTKAMLTAFDAAAAKTAFGKTIIQDDLKVVEGIGPKIAEMFHGAGITTWKALSETSVASCQDIVNSGGDRYKVHESASWPMQAKMCYEGKWKELFRWQDEHRHGKL
;
A
#
# COMPACT_ATOMS: atom_id res chain seq x y z
N MET A 1 -33.09 20.55 62.76
CA MET A 1 -33.50 19.16 62.50
C MET A 1 -34.01 19.17 61.07
N ASP A 2 -33.07 19.06 60.13
CA ASP A 2 -33.33 19.20 58.69
C ASP A 2 -32.90 17.92 57.96
N TYR A 3 -32.99 16.78 58.68
CA TYR A 3 -32.63 15.46 58.18
C TYR A 3 -33.55 15.00 57.04
N GLU A 4 -34.81 15.41 57.07
CA GLU A 4 -35.78 15.20 55.98
C GLU A 4 -35.32 15.90 54.67
N ASN A 5 -34.84 17.16 54.76
CA ASN A 5 -34.36 17.91 53.59
C ASN A 5 -33.07 17.31 53.01
N ILE A 6 -32.15 16.82 53.84
CA ILE A 6 -30.89 16.19 53.39
C ILE A 6 -31.17 14.85 52.69
N ASN A 7 -32.13 14.05 53.19
CA ASN A 7 -32.47 12.77 52.59
C ASN A 7 -33.18 12.94 51.23
N VAL A 8 -34.08 13.92 51.13
CA VAL A 8 -34.72 14.29 49.85
C VAL A 8 -33.69 14.83 48.86
N TRP A 9 -32.76 15.68 49.31
CA TRP A 9 -31.69 16.23 48.46
C TRP A 9 -30.72 15.16 47.95
N TYR A 10 -30.40 14.15 48.78
CA TYR A 10 -29.52 13.04 48.39
C TYR A 10 -30.15 12.13 47.32
N TRP A 11 -31.47 11.99 47.31
CA TRP A 11 -32.21 11.32 46.23
C TRP A 11 -32.41 12.19 44.99
N LEU A 12 -32.43 13.51 45.16
CA LEU A 12 -32.60 14.47 44.07
C LEU A 12 -31.35 14.58 43.19
N ILE A 13 -30.15 14.49 43.78
CA ILE A 13 -28.87 14.51 43.05
C ILE A 13 -28.75 13.39 41.98
N PRO A 14 -28.94 12.09 42.27
CA PRO A 14 -28.83 11.03 41.26
C PRO A 14 -29.91 11.12 40.19
N ILE A 15 -31.10 11.62 40.52
CA ILE A 15 -32.17 11.86 39.53
C ILE A 15 -31.74 12.96 38.55
N VAL A 16 -31.22 14.07 39.05
CA VAL A 16 -30.73 15.18 38.21
C VAL A 16 -29.55 14.73 37.36
N VAL A 17 -28.60 13.97 37.92
CA VAL A 17 -27.47 13.41 37.15
C VAL A 17 -27.97 12.44 36.08
N GLY A 18 -28.96 11.59 36.37
CA GLY A 18 -29.56 10.68 35.41
C GLY A 18 -30.26 11.41 34.25
N VAL A 19 -31.00 12.48 34.55
CA VAL A 19 -31.64 13.32 33.54
C VAL A 19 -30.60 14.04 32.68
N ILE A 20 -29.55 14.62 33.28
CA ILE A 20 -28.45 15.27 32.54
C ILE A 20 -27.74 14.25 31.64
N CYS A 21 -27.42 13.07 32.16
CA CYS A 21 -26.76 12.01 31.39
C CYS A 21 -27.65 11.50 30.25
N GLY A 22 -28.96 11.39 30.47
CA GLY A 22 -29.94 11.04 29.43
C GLY A 22 -30.05 12.11 28.34
N ILE A 23 -30.06 13.40 28.70
CA ILE A 23 -30.09 14.52 27.74
C ILE A 23 -28.79 14.58 26.95
N ILE A 24 -27.63 14.41 27.60
CA ILE A 24 -26.33 14.38 26.93
C ILE A 24 -26.25 13.18 25.99
N GLY A 25 -26.65 11.99 26.43
CA GLY A 25 -26.70 10.78 25.61
C GLY A 25 -27.64 10.93 24.41
N TYR A 26 -28.81 11.56 24.60
CA TYR A 26 -29.75 11.87 23.52
C TYR A 26 -29.17 12.90 22.53
N SER A 27 -28.51 13.95 23.02
CA SER A 27 -27.83 14.93 22.17
C SER A 27 -26.66 14.32 21.38
N MET A 28 -25.90 13.42 21.99
CA MET A 28 -24.78 12.73 21.34
C MET A 28 -25.27 11.70 20.31
N GLY A 29 -26.36 10.99 20.60
CA GLY A 29 -26.98 10.04 19.67
C GLY A 29 -27.80 10.69 18.55
N LYS A 30 -28.21 11.96 18.73
CA LYS A 30 -28.93 12.76 17.73
C LYS A 30 -28.03 13.70 16.93
N GLY A 31 -26.74 13.78 17.29
CA GLY A 31 -25.75 14.36 16.40
C GLY A 31 -25.71 13.53 15.13
N ASN A 32 -26.03 14.13 13.98
CA ASN A 32 -25.76 13.56 12.67
C ASN A 32 -24.28 13.19 12.61
N VAL A 33 -23.96 11.95 12.98
CA VAL A 33 -22.80 11.28 12.43
C VAL A 33 -23.19 11.05 10.99
N ASP A 34 -22.80 11.98 10.13
CA ASP A 34 -22.78 11.73 8.70
C ASP A 34 -21.92 10.48 8.55
N ALA A 35 -22.59 9.32 8.41
CA ALA A 35 -21.93 8.09 8.06
C ALA A 35 -21.21 8.41 6.76
N ILE A 36 -19.87 8.50 6.84
CA ILE A 36 -19.03 8.75 5.67
C ILE A 36 -19.28 7.59 4.74
N ASP A 37 -20.16 7.82 3.76
CA ASP A 37 -20.68 6.80 2.88
C ASP A 37 -19.65 6.55 1.79
N ASN A 38 -18.64 5.77 2.13
CA ASN A 38 -17.58 5.33 1.22
C ASN A 38 -18.11 4.37 0.14
N SER A 39 -19.42 4.10 0.08
CA SER A 39 -20.04 3.23 -0.93
C SER A 39 -19.85 3.77 -2.35
N ALA A 40 -19.87 5.10 -2.52
CA ALA A 40 -19.62 5.74 -3.81
C ALA A 40 -18.18 5.53 -4.28
N GLU A 41 -17.20 5.62 -3.37
CA GLU A 41 -15.80 5.36 -3.68
C GLU A 41 -15.55 3.87 -3.98
N LEU A 42 -16.22 2.97 -3.24
CA LEU A 42 -16.13 1.53 -3.44
C LEU A 42 -16.73 1.09 -4.78
N GLN A 43 -17.87 1.66 -5.18
CA GLN A 43 -18.46 1.43 -6.51
C GLN A 43 -17.56 1.97 -7.62
N ALA A 44 -17.03 3.19 -7.48
CA ALA A 44 -16.10 3.75 -8.45
C ALA A 44 -14.82 2.89 -8.61
N LEU A 45 -14.40 2.19 -7.56
CA LEU A 45 -13.25 1.29 -7.59
C LEU A 45 -13.57 -0.06 -8.26
N HIS A 46 -14.78 -0.58 -8.07
CA HIS A 46 -15.28 -1.76 -8.80
C HIS A 46 -15.44 -1.46 -10.31
N ASP A 47 -16.01 -0.31 -10.66
CA ASP A 47 -16.18 0.10 -12.06
C ASP A 47 -14.84 0.26 -12.77
N LYS A 48 -13.84 0.85 -12.10
CA LYS A 48 -12.47 0.95 -12.63
C LYS A 48 -11.84 -0.42 -12.83
N ASN A 49 -12.01 -1.36 -11.88
CA ASN A 49 -11.51 -2.72 -12.04
C ASN A 49 -12.16 -3.43 -13.24
N SER A 50 -13.47 -3.32 -13.40
CA SER A 50 -14.19 -3.92 -14.53
C SER A 50 -13.76 -3.32 -15.87
N LYS A 51 -13.60 -1.99 -15.91
CA LYS A 51 -13.11 -1.31 -17.11
C LYS A 51 -11.69 -1.73 -17.48
N LEU A 52 -10.79 -1.81 -16.50
CA LEU A 52 -9.41 -2.26 -16.73
C LEU A 52 -9.36 -3.72 -17.20
N GLN A 53 -10.24 -4.59 -16.70
CA GLN A 53 -10.38 -5.96 -17.21
C GLN A 53 -10.85 -5.97 -18.67
N SER A 54 -11.87 -5.18 -19.01
CA SER A 54 -12.35 -5.06 -20.38
C SER A 54 -11.29 -4.50 -21.33
N ASP A 55 -10.54 -3.48 -20.91
CA ASP A 55 -9.45 -2.90 -21.69
C ASP A 55 -8.30 -3.91 -21.88
N LEU A 56 -8.00 -4.74 -20.88
CA LEU A 56 -7.05 -5.86 -21.00
C LEU A 56 -7.53 -6.90 -22.02
N ASP A 57 -8.81 -7.28 -22.00
CA ASP A 57 -9.37 -8.24 -22.96
C ASP A 57 -9.34 -7.70 -24.39
N VAL A 58 -9.67 -6.42 -24.57
CA VAL A 58 -9.61 -5.76 -25.89
C VAL A 58 -8.17 -5.69 -26.38
N CYS A 59 -7.22 -5.33 -25.52
CA CYS A 59 -5.81 -5.25 -25.88
C CYS A 59 -5.24 -6.64 -26.19
N ASN A 60 -5.56 -7.65 -25.38
CA ASN A 60 -5.14 -9.03 -25.60
C ASN A 60 -5.72 -9.59 -26.92
N LYS A 61 -7.01 -9.37 -27.19
CA LYS A 61 -7.64 -9.76 -28.45
C LYS A 61 -6.99 -9.08 -29.66
N LYS A 62 -6.56 -7.83 -29.51
CA LYS A 62 -5.82 -7.08 -30.55
C LYS A 62 -4.39 -7.61 -30.76
N LEU A 63 -3.72 -8.09 -29.70
CA LEU A 63 -2.42 -8.74 -29.78
C LEU A 63 -2.50 -10.12 -30.46
N ILE A 64 -3.55 -10.90 -30.18
CA ILE A 64 -3.79 -12.21 -30.82
C ILE A 64 -4.17 -12.04 -32.31
N ALA A 65 -4.85 -10.94 -32.67
CA ALA A 65 -5.28 -10.67 -34.04
C ALA A 65 -4.19 -10.11 -34.99
N LYS A 66 -2.95 -9.88 -34.51
CA LYS A 66 -1.83 -9.41 -35.34
C LYS A 66 -0.65 -10.40 -35.37
N PRO A 67 -0.69 -11.45 -36.22
CA PRO A 67 0.46 -12.30 -36.46
C PRO A 67 1.28 -11.79 -37.65
N SER A 68 2.52 -11.39 -37.40
CA SER A 68 3.62 -11.31 -38.38
C SER A 68 4.89 -10.87 -37.64
N GLY A 69 5.96 -11.66 -37.46
CA GLY A 69 6.26 -13.04 -37.81
C GLY A 69 7.64 -13.46 -37.24
N SER A 70 7.87 -14.79 -37.24
CA SER A 70 9.15 -15.53 -37.06
C SER A 70 9.87 -15.48 -35.68
N GLY A 71 10.16 -16.56 -34.96
CA GLY A 71 10.14 -17.98 -35.31
C GLY A 71 10.24 -18.94 -34.11
N ASN A 72 9.95 -20.20 -34.41
CA ASN A 72 9.95 -21.46 -33.67
C ASN A 72 10.55 -21.52 -32.24
N VAL A 73 9.76 -22.06 -31.30
CA VAL A 73 10.08 -23.35 -30.64
C VAL A 73 8.79 -24.07 -30.21
N SER A 74 8.61 -25.29 -30.71
CA SER A 74 7.66 -26.27 -30.22
C SER A 74 8.10 -26.79 -28.85
N SER A 75 7.19 -26.81 -27.87
CA SER A 75 7.09 -27.91 -26.89
C SER A 75 5.74 -27.85 -26.19
N SER A 76 4.88 -28.78 -26.57
CA SER A 76 3.69 -29.20 -25.84
C SER A 76 4.04 -29.68 -24.43
N LEU A 77 3.30 -29.24 -23.41
CA LEU A 77 2.65 -30.08 -22.39
C LEU A 77 1.95 -29.17 -21.36
N ALA A 78 0.74 -29.57 -21.01
CA ALA A 78 -0.22 -28.85 -20.20
C ALA A 78 0.31 -28.42 -18.82
N ALA A 79 0.25 -27.12 -18.57
CA ALA A 79 -0.06 -26.53 -17.27
C ALA A 79 -0.62 -25.13 -17.53
N ALA A 80 -1.77 -24.81 -16.93
CA ALA A 80 -2.45 -23.54 -17.06
C ALA A 80 -1.46 -22.36 -16.93
N PRO A 81 -1.40 -21.40 -17.88
CA PRO A 81 -0.55 -20.26 -17.69
C PRO A 81 -1.25 -19.34 -16.69
N THR A 82 -0.68 -19.29 -15.50
CA THR A 82 -0.80 -18.16 -14.59
C THR A 82 -0.34 -16.92 -15.36
N THR A 83 -1.29 -16.18 -15.95
CA THR A 83 -1.08 -14.91 -16.65
C THR A 83 -0.75 -13.78 -15.68
N LYS A 84 0.27 -14.00 -14.83
CA LYS A 84 0.91 -12.97 -14.01
C LYS A 84 2.44 -12.92 -14.26
N ALA A 85 2.98 -13.86 -15.03
CA ALA A 85 4.42 -14.04 -15.19
C ALA A 85 5.04 -13.42 -16.46
N MET A 86 4.31 -12.64 -17.28
CA MET A 86 4.86 -12.15 -18.56
C MET A 86 4.59 -10.67 -18.92
N LEU A 87 4.16 -9.80 -17.98
CA LEU A 87 3.93 -8.38 -18.31
C LEU A 87 4.44 -7.43 -17.21
N THR A 88 5.75 -7.41 -16.99
CA THR A 88 6.40 -6.27 -16.32
C THR A 88 7.67 -5.91 -17.07
N ALA A 89 7.54 -5.67 -18.38
CA ALA A 89 8.56 -4.88 -19.05
C ALA A 89 8.63 -3.53 -18.32
N PHE A 90 9.81 -3.19 -17.81
CA PHE A 90 10.03 -1.96 -17.08
C PHE A 90 9.62 -0.75 -17.95
N ASP A 91 8.55 -0.06 -17.57
CA ASP A 91 8.12 1.17 -18.22
C ASP A 91 8.93 2.37 -17.68
N ALA A 92 10.09 2.58 -18.30
CA ALA A 92 10.97 3.69 -17.98
C ALA A 92 10.31 5.06 -18.21
N ALA A 93 9.37 5.17 -19.15
CA ALA A 93 8.69 6.42 -19.46
C ALA A 93 7.68 6.77 -18.36
N ALA A 94 6.92 5.79 -17.88
CA ALA A 94 6.02 5.96 -16.73
C ALA A 94 6.78 6.30 -15.45
N ALA A 95 7.91 5.63 -15.20
CA ALA A 95 8.77 5.92 -14.05
C ALA A 95 9.31 7.36 -14.09
N LYS A 96 9.82 7.79 -15.25
CA LYS A 96 10.30 9.16 -15.46
C LYS A 96 9.18 10.20 -15.32
N THR A 97 7.98 9.89 -15.78
CA THR A 97 6.83 10.79 -15.66
C THR A 97 6.41 10.98 -14.21
N ALA A 98 6.47 9.93 -13.39
CA ALA A 98 6.09 10.01 -11.97
C ALA A 98 7.16 10.71 -11.12
N PHE A 99 8.43 10.37 -11.30
CA PHE A 99 9.53 10.84 -10.44
C PHE A 99 10.30 12.05 -10.98
N GLY A 100 10.06 12.45 -12.23
CA GLY A 100 10.81 13.52 -12.90
C GLY A 100 12.28 13.18 -13.21
N LYS A 101 12.75 11.97 -12.86
CA LYS A 101 14.13 11.50 -13.06
C LYS A 101 14.15 10.16 -13.80
N THR A 102 15.25 9.89 -14.50
CA THR A 102 15.45 8.58 -15.14
C THR A 102 15.66 7.52 -14.06
N ILE A 103 14.77 6.54 -14.01
CA ILE A 103 14.92 5.35 -13.16
C ILE A 103 15.57 4.26 -13.99
N ILE A 104 16.55 3.57 -13.41
CA ILE A 104 17.18 2.40 -14.00
C ILE A 104 16.42 1.16 -13.50
N GLN A 105 16.17 0.21 -14.39
CA GLN A 105 15.52 -1.05 -14.02
C GLN A 105 16.28 -1.72 -12.87
N ASP A 106 15.53 -2.21 -11.88
CA ASP A 106 16.06 -2.93 -10.72
C ASP A 106 17.00 -2.11 -9.81
N ASP A 107 17.06 -0.78 -9.98
CA ASP A 107 17.76 0.09 -9.04
C ASP A 107 17.01 0.15 -7.70
N LEU A 108 17.51 -0.56 -6.69
CA LEU A 108 16.92 -0.61 -5.36
C LEU A 108 16.90 0.77 -4.67
N LYS A 109 17.72 1.72 -5.11
CA LYS A 109 17.79 3.09 -4.56
C LYS A 109 16.53 3.93 -4.83
N VAL A 110 15.62 3.44 -5.68
CA VAL A 110 14.31 4.07 -5.88
C VAL A 110 13.39 3.91 -4.65
N VAL A 111 13.66 2.90 -3.82
CA VAL A 111 12.94 2.65 -2.57
C VAL A 111 13.43 3.60 -1.50
N GLU A 112 12.52 4.37 -0.89
CA GLU A 112 12.85 5.30 0.18
C GLU A 112 13.40 4.54 1.39
N GLY A 113 14.53 5.05 1.92
CA GLY A 113 15.30 4.39 2.97
C GLY A 113 16.41 3.45 2.48
N ILE A 114 16.43 3.05 1.20
CA ILE A 114 17.54 2.28 0.62
C ILE A 114 18.57 3.23 0.01
N GLY A 115 19.59 3.55 0.82
CA GLY A 115 20.78 4.26 0.34
C GLY A 115 21.75 3.37 -0.46
N PRO A 116 22.80 3.94 -1.09
CA PRO A 116 23.78 3.18 -1.86
C PRO A 116 24.41 2.02 -1.08
N LYS A 117 24.69 2.23 0.21
CA LYS A 117 25.31 1.19 1.03
C LYS A 117 24.36 0.05 1.39
N ILE A 118 23.09 0.36 1.60
CA ILE A 118 22.05 -0.65 1.85
C ILE A 118 21.81 -1.46 0.58
N ALA A 119 21.73 -0.81 -0.58
CA ALA A 119 21.63 -1.50 -1.86
C ALA A 119 22.81 -2.47 -2.08
N GLU A 120 24.04 -2.07 -1.77
CA GLU A 120 25.21 -2.97 -1.81
C GLU A 120 25.05 -4.20 -0.89
N MET A 121 24.50 -4.02 0.32
CA MET A 121 24.26 -5.13 1.26
C MET A 121 23.22 -6.12 0.70
N PHE A 122 22.13 -5.62 0.11
CA PHE A 122 21.14 -6.47 -0.56
C PHE A 122 21.72 -7.20 -1.76
N HIS A 123 22.53 -6.53 -2.58
CA HIS A 123 23.23 -7.17 -3.70
C HIS A 123 24.17 -8.27 -3.22
N GLY A 124 24.88 -8.05 -2.11
CA GLY A 124 25.73 -9.06 -1.47
C GLY A 124 24.94 -10.27 -0.95
N ALA A 125 23.68 -10.07 -0.57
CA ALA A 125 22.75 -11.14 -0.19
C ALA A 125 22.05 -11.81 -1.40
N GLY A 126 22.40 -11.43 -2.64
CA GLY A 126 21.78 -11.97 -3.87
C GLY A 126 20.46 -11.31 -4.25
N ILE A 127 20.02 -10.27 -3.55
CA ILE A 127 18.79 -9.53 -3.82
C ILE A 127 19.16 -8.33 -4.69
N THR A 128 19.08 -8.49 -6.01
CA THR A 128 19.48 -7.47 -6.99
C THR A 128 18.32 -6.90 -7.80
N THR A 129 17.11 -7.43 -7.63
CA THR A 129 15.92 -7.03 -8.40
C THR A 129 14.79 -6.56 -7.49
N TRP A 130 13.91 -5.71 -8.01
CA TRP A 130 12.72 -5.27 -7.25
C TRP A 130 11.82 -6.46 -6.91
N LYS A 131 11.76 -7.45 -7.81
CA LYS A 131 11.02 -8.70 -7.57
C LYS A 131 11.58 -9.45 -6.37
N ALA A 132 12.89 -9.72 -6.36
CA ALA A 132 13.53 -10.44 -5.25
C ALA A 132 13.35 -9.70 -3.92
N LEU A 133 13.49 -8.37 -3.92
CA LEU A 133 13.27 -7.57 -2.71
C LEU A 133 11.81 -7.61 -2.26
N SER A 134 10.85 -7.62 -3.18
CA SER A 134 9.41 -7.71 -2.85
C SER A 134 8.98 -9.05 -2.26
N GLU A 135 9.70 -10.12 -2.60
CA GLU A 135 9.48 -11.48 -2.08
C GLU A 135 10.25 -11.72 -0.78
N THR A 136 11.18 -10.82 -0.43
CA THR A 136 11.96 -10.90 0.80
C THR A 136 11.12 -10.46 2.00
N SER A 137 11.17 -11.22 3.09
CA SER A 137 10.45 -10.86 4.31
C SER A 137 11.06 -9.63 4.98
N VAL A 138 10.24 -8.85 5.70
CA VAL A 138 10.72 -7.70 6.49
C VAL A 138 11.80 -8.10 7.48
N ALA A 139 11.66 -9.25 8.14
CA ALA A 139 12.66 -9.76 9.08
C ALA A 139 14.01 -10.01 8.38
N SER A 140 14.00 -10.67 7.23
CA SER A 140 15.21 -10.91 6.44
C SER A 140 15.85 -9.61 5.95
N CYS A 141 15.05 -8.63 5.51
CA CYS A 141 15.55 -7.30 5.18
C CYS A 141 16.24 -6.64 6.39
N GLN A 142 15.62 -6.72 7.57
CA GLN A 142 16.19 -6.18 8.80
C GLN A 142 17.50 -6.88 9.19
N ASP A 143 17.58 -8.20 9.04
CA ASP A 143 18.79 -8.98 9.35
C ASP A 143 19.98 -8.60 8.45
N ILE A 144 19.74 -8.39 7.15
CA ILE A 144 20.75 -7.93 6.20
C ILE A 144 21.28 -6.55 6.60
N VAL A 145 20.38 -5.64 6.99
CA VAL A 145 20.74 -4.29 7.41
C VAL A 145 21.48 -4.28 8.74
N ASN A 146 21.02 -5.09 9.71
CA ASN A 146 21.64 -5.23 11.02
C ASN A 146 23.09 -5.74 10.89
N SER A 147 23.34 -6.61 9.90
CA SER A 147 24.69 -7.08 9.58
C SER A 147 25.63 -5.96 9.13
N GLY A 148 25.09 -4.83 8.65
CA GLY A 148 25.83 -3.63 8.27
C GLY A 148 26.25 -2.73 9.44
N GLY A 149 25.75 -2.99 10.66
CA GLY A 149 26.07 -2.24 11.88
C GLY A 149 24.95 -1.30 12.36
N ASP A 150 25.08 -0.82 13.60
CA ASP A 150 24.03 -0.09 14.33
C ASP A 150 23.52 1.18 13.65
N ARG A 151 24.34 1.80 12.79
CA ARG A 151 24.00 3.04 12.09
C ARG A 151 22.79 2.89 11.16
N TYR A 152 22.53 1.67 10.69
CA TYR A 152 21.43 1.40 9.76
C TYR A 152 20.15 0.91 10.45
N LYS A 153 20.19 0.65 11.77
CA LYS A 153 19.03 0.17 12.56
C LYS A 153 17.90 1.19 12.67
N VAL A 154 18.18 2.46 12.39
CA VAL A 154 17.20 3.55 12.43
C VAL A 154 16.29 3.54 11.18
N HIS A 155 16.67 2.84 10.12
CA HIS A 155 15.84 2.72 8.92
C HIS A 155 14.79 1.62 9.09
N GLU A 156 13.51 1.98 8.95
CA GLU A 156 12.42 1.01 8.94
C GLU A 156 12.43 0.17 7.65
N SER A 157 12.93 -1.06 7.76
CA SER A 157 12.95 -2.03 6.66
C SER A 157 11.56 -2.58 6.30
N ALA A 158 10.54 -2.27 7.11
CA ALA A 158 9.17 -2.76 6.97
C ALA A 158 8.51 -2.35 5.64
N SER A 159 8.83 -1.16 5.14
CA SER A 159 8.22 -0.63 3.93
C SER A 159 8.91 -1.09 2.64
N TRP A 160 10.14 -1.62 2.71
CA TRP A 160 10.95 -1.89 1.52
C TRP A 160 10.38 -2.98 0.61
N PRO A 161 9.95 -4.15 1.12
CA PRO A 161 9.34 -5.16 0.26
C PRO A 161 8.09 -4.65 -0.45
N MET A 162 7.29 -3.84 0.24
CA MET A 162 6.07 -3.23 -0.31
C MET A 162 6.40 -2.19 -1.40
N GLN A 163 7.36 -1.30 -1.16
CA GLN A 163 7.81 -0.33 -2.15
C GLN A 163 8.42 -1.02 -3.38
N ALA A 164 9.25 -2.05 -3.17
CA ALA A 164 9.84 -2.84 -4.24
C ALA A 164 8.77 -3.56 -5.07
N LYS A 165 7.70 -4.04 -4.44
CA LYS A 165 6.54 -4.60 -5.13
C LYS A 165 5.88 -3.56 -6.05
N MET A 166 5.72 -2.32 -5.59
CA MET A 166 5.18 -1.24 -6.43
C MET A 166 6.08 -0.93 -7.63
N CYS A 167 7.41 -0.96 -7.45
CA CYS A 167 8.38 -0.83 -8.55
C CYS A 167 8.24 -1.97 -9.57
N TYR A 168 8.20 -3.22 -9.08
CA TYR A 168 8.07 -4.41 -9.91
C TYR A 168 6.74 -4.42 -10.69
N GLU A 169 5.65 -4.00 -10.06
CA GLU A 169 4.33 -3.90 -10.68
C GLU A 169 4.16 -2.65 -11.57
N GLY A 170 5.17 -1.78 -11.66
CA GLY A 170 5.13 -0.56 -12.48
C GLY A 170 4.19 0.54 -11.94
N LYS A 171 3.85 0.48 -10.64
CA LYS A 171 2.93 1.40 -9.96
C LYS A 171 3.61 2.70 -9.55
N TRP A 172 4.27 3.37 -10.50
CA TRP A 172 5.14 4.53 -10.24
C TRP A 172 4.44 5.71 -9.58
N LYS A 173 3.19 6.00 -9.99
CA LYS A 173 2.39 7.09 -9.39
C LYS A 173 2.01 6.80 -7.94
N GLU A 174 1.66 5.55 -7.65
CA GLU A 174 1.29 5.11 -6.30
C GLU A 174 2.50 5.11 -5.38
N LEU A 175 3.64 4.61 -5.88
CA LEU A 175 4.92 4.68 -5.17
C LEU A 175 5.31 6.12 -4.86
N PHE A 176 5.25 7.02 -5.85
CA PHE A 176 5.59 8.43 -5.65
C PHE A 176 4.69 9.08 -4.60
N ARG A 177 3.37 8.87 -4.67
CA ARG A 177 2.43 9.39 -3.68
C ARG A 177 2.72 8.83 -2.28
N TRP A 178 2.92 7.51 -2.16
CA TRP A 178 3.24 6.86 -0.89
C TRP A 178 4.51 7.46 -0.29
N GLN A 179 5.56 7.63 -1.10
CA GLN A 179 6.81 8.23 -0.66
C GLN A 179 6.63 9.69 -0.25
N ASP A 180 5.88 10.49 -1.01
CA ASP A 180 5.64 11.90 -0.65
C ASP A 180 4.89 12.04 0.68
N GLU A 181 3.85 11.23 0.90
CA GLU A 181 3.09 11.19 2.16
C GLU A 181 3.95 10.75 3.36
N HIS A 182 4.89 9.82 3.16
CA HIS A 182 5.71 9.24 4.23
C HIS A 182 7.11 9.86 4.35
N ARG A 183 7.47 10.83 3.50
CA ARG A 183 8.75 11.57 3.57
C ARG A 183 8.87 12.44 4.82
N HIS A 184 7.77 12.69 5.52
CA HIS A 184 7.73 13.54 6.69
C HIS A 184 7.81 12.65 7.92
N GLY A 185 9.00 12.51 8.50
CA GLY A 185 9.27 11.66 9.67
C GLY A 185 8.44 12.02 10.91
N LYS A 186 7.16 11.65 10.91
CA LYS A 186 6.21 11.76 12.01
C LYS A 186 5.15 10.66 11.89
N LEU A 187 5.27 9.67 12.75
CA LEU A 187 4.25 9.45 13.77
C LEU A 187 4.82 10.00 15.08
#